data_AF-A0A645B192-F1
#
_entry.id   AF-A0A645B192-F1
#
_cell.length_a   1.000
_cell.length_b   1.000
_cell.length_c   1.000
_cell.angle_alpha   90.00
_cell.angle_beta   90.00
_cell.angle_gamma   90.00
#
_symmetry.space_group_name_H-M   'P 1'
#
loop_
_entity.id
_entity.type
_entity.pdbx_description
1 polymer ?
#
loop_
_entity_poly.entity_id
_entity_poly.type
_entity_poly.pdbx_seq_one_letter_code
_entity_poly.pdbx_strand_id
1 'polypeptide(L)'
;MLCVLALLMTVWAGAAAFTDTQGHWAASYIEDIASSGLVAGYDDGTFKPDKAVTNAEALAFVSRLWKSDTATVTAVQKKWQSVLTANLPSAYSWLQDEAAVCLEAGILTQSEFTALCTSGALGNAAKREALAVWLVKAMQLPSLAASYGSDALTFSDKAAITASARPYVALLAAA
;
A
#
# COMPACT_ATOMS: atom_id res chain seq x y z
N MET A 1 -21.77 -29.76 18.73
CA MET A 1 -21.23 -28.97 19.85
C MET A 1 -19.89 -29.56 20.26
N LEU A 2 -18.82 -29.19 19.54
CA LEU A 2 -17.44 -29.49 19.93
C LEU A 2 -16.70 -28.14 19.83
N CYS A 3 -16.82 -27.40 20.92
CA CYS A 3 -16.21 -26.09 21.10
C CYS A 3 -14.77 -26.29 21.57
N VAL A 4 -13.87 -25.50 20.98
CA VAL A 4 -12.74 -24.87 21.68
C VAL A 4 -11.57 -25.82 21.99
N LEU A 5 -10.72 -26.03 20.98
CA LEU A 5 -9.28 -26.21 21.20
C LEU A 5 -8.46 -25.74 19.98
N ALA A 6 -8.80 -24.56 19.44
CA ALA A 6 -7.88 -23.86 18.55
C ALA A 6 -6.92 -23.07 19.45
N LEU A 7 -5.68 -23.57 19.52
CA LEU A 7 -4.56 -22.98 20.24
C LEU A 7 -4.55 -21.45 20.07
N LEU A 8 -4.40 -20.77 21.20
CA LEU A 8 -3.84 -19.43 21.26
C LEU A 8 -2.43 -19.47 20.67
N MET A 9 -2.31 -19.35 19.34
CA MET A 9 -1.11 -18.82 18.71
C MET A 9 -1.10 -17.33 19.06
N THR A 10 -0.74 -17.01 20.30
CA THR A 10 -0.24 -15.66 20.60
C THR A 10 1.08 -15.57 19.85
N VAL A 11 1.02 -15.12 18.59
CA VAL A 11 2.19 -14.58 17.92
C VAL A 11 2.67 -13.43 18.79
N TRP A 12 3.77 -13.67 19.50
CA TRP A 12 4.51 -12.59 20.13
C TRP A 12 4.90 -11.66 18.99
N ALA A 13 4.32 -10.46 18.94
CA ALA A 13 4.80 -9.40 18.07
C ALA A 13 6.17 -8.97 18.60
N GLY A 14 7.19 -9.80 18.37
CA GLY A 14 8.57 -9.39 18.48
C GLY A 14 8.81 -8.38 17.38
N ALA A 15 9.47 -7.27 17.70
CA ALA A 15 9.96 -6.35 16.67
C ALA A 15 10.65 -7.19 15.59
N ALA A 16 10.11 -7.16 14.37
CA ALA A 16 10.66 -7.95 13.28
C ALA A 16 12.03 -7.36 12.93
N ALA A 17 13.08 -7.97 13.46
CA ALA A 17 14.45 -7.66 13.07
C ALA A 17 14.74 -8.45 11.79
N PHE A 18 14.85 -7.74 10.67
CA PHE A 18 15.20 -8.34 9.39
C PHE A 18 16.71 -8.52 9.29
N THR A 19 17.15 -9.65 8.73
CA THR A 19 18.58 -10.00 8.71
C THR A 19 19.42 -9.12 7.79
N ASP A 20 18.78 -8.42 6.84
CA ASP A 20 19.40 -7.63 5.78
C ASP A 20 19.22 -6.11 5.95
N THR A 21 18.74 -5.65 7.11
CA THR A 21 18.60 -4.22 7.40
C THR A 21 19.69 -3.67 8.33
N GLN A 22 20.55 -4.53 8.90
CA GLN A 22 21.60 -4.09 9.81
C GLN A 22 22.57 -3.11 9.13
N GLY A 23 22.70 -1.90 9.70
CA GLY A 23 23.55 -0.84 9.14
C GLY A 23 22.95 -0.09 7.95
N HIS A 24 21.74 -0.47 7.49
CA HIS A 24 21.02 0.25 6.45
C HIS A 24 20.39 1.53 7.03
N TRP A 25 20.43 2.65 6.30
CA TRP A 25 19.88 3.94 6.79
C TRP A 25 18.39 3.87 7.12
N ALA A 26 17.66 2.97 6.45
CA ALA A 26 16.23 2.77 6.66
C ALA A 26 15.89 1.81 7.81
N ALA A 27 16.87 1.22 8.51
CA ALA A 27 16.64 0.14 9.47
C ALA A 27 15.60 0.49 10.53
N SER A 28 15.74 1.64 11.21
CA SER A 28 14.80 2.07 12.24
C SER A 28 13.40 2.33 11.69
N TYR A 29 13.30 2.95 10.50
CA TYR A 29 12.01 3.19 9.85
C TYR A 29 11.30 1.88 9.49
N ILE A 30 12.06 0.89 9.02
CA ILE A 30 11.55 -0.44 8.68
C ILE A 30 11.05 -1.15 9.94
N GLU A 31 11.80 -1.09 11.04
CA GLU A 31 11.40 -1.67 12.33
C GLU A 31 10.12 -1.02 12.88
N ASP A 32 9.97 0.30 12.77
CA ASP A 32 8.77 1.03 13.21
C ASP A 32 7.52 0.61 12.41
N ILE A 33 7.62 0.55 11.07
CA ILE A 33 6.48 0.15 10.23
C ILE A 33 6.18 -1.35 10.32
N ALA A 34 7.18 -2.19 10.63
CA ALA A 34 6.97 -3.62 10.87
C ALA A 34 6.31 -3.87 12.22
N SER A 35 6.74 -3.18 13.28
CA SER A 35 6.15 -3.30 14.62
C SER A 35 4.70 -2.84 14.68
N SER A 36 4.30 -1.91 13.80
CA SER A 36 2.91 -1.48 13.61
C SER A 36 2.09 -2.36 12.67
N GLY A 37 2.67 -3.44 12.12
CA GLY A 37 1.99 -4.38 11.24
C GLY A 37 1.70 -3.86 9.83
N LEU A 38 2.32 -2.74 9.43
CA LEU A 38 2.12 -2.17 8.09
C LEU A 38 2.92 -2.93 7.02
N VAL A 39 4.06 -3.49 7.38
CA VAL A 39 4.87 -4.33 6.50
C VAL A 39 5.17 -5.67 7.14
N ALA A 40 5.38 -6.67 6.29
CA ALA A 40 5.96 -7.95 6.65
C ALA A 40 7.13 -8.19 5.70
N GLY A 41 8.20 -8.80 6.21
CA GLY A 41 9.30 -9.25 5.37
C GLY A 41 8.93 -10.52 4.60
N TYR A 42 9.94 -11.15 4.03
CA TYR A 42 9.81 -12.42 3.34
C TYR A 42 9.99 -13.57 4.33
N ASP A 43 9.52 -14.77 3.95
CA ASP A 43 9.63 -16.00 4.77
C ASP A 43 11.09 -16.38 5.09
N ASP A 44 12.05 -15.87 4.32
CA ASP A 44 13.49 -16.05 4.54
C ASP A 44 14.08 -15.13 5.63
N GLY A 45 13.26 -14.29 6.27
CA GLY A 45 13.66 -13.36 7.33
C GLY A 45 14.24 -12.02 6.83
N THR A 46 14.17 -11.75 5.53
CA THR A 46 14.68 -10.51 4.92
C THR A 46 13.57 -9.48 4.68
N PHE A 47 13.95 -8.21 4.49
CA PHE A 47 13.07 -7.12 4.05
C PHE A 47 13.34 -6.68 2.60
N LYS A 48 14.58 -6.84 2.14
CA LYS A 48 15.11 -6.41 0.82
C LYS A 48 15.00 -4.89 0.63
N PRO A 49 15.64 -4.08 1.49
CA PRO A 49 15.45 -2.62 1.54
C PRO A 49 15.84 -1.89 0.24
N ASP A 50 16.76 -2.45 -0.55
CA ASP A 50 17.18 -1.89 -1.84
C ASP A 50 16.38 -2.41 -3.04
N LYS A 51 15.48 -3.39 -2.85
CA LYS A 51 14.63 -3.90 -3.91
C LYS A 51 13.51 -2.89 -4.18
N ALA A 52 13.34 -2.53 -5.45
CA ALA A 52 12.20 -1.72 -5.86
C ALA A 52 10.88 -2.43 -5.54
N VAL A 53 10.00 -1.73 -4.84
CA VAL A 53 8.64 -2.19 -4.53
C VAL A 53 7.80 -2.11 -5.80
N THR A 54 7.06 -3.18 -6.09
CA THR A 54 6.11 -3.24 -7.22
C THR A 54 4.83 -2.47 -6.92
N ASN A 55 4.03 -2.15 -7.94
CA ASN A 55 2.73 -1.52 -7.74
C ASN A 55 1.80 -2.41 -6.88
N ALA A 56 1.83 -3.73 -7.05
CA ALA A 56 1.04 -4.66 -6.23
C ALA A 56 1.47 -4.62 -4.75
N GLU A 57 2.77 -4.72 -4.47
CA GLU A 57 3.30 -4.64 -3.09
C GLU A 57 3.01 -3.26 -2.47
N ALA A 58 3.13 -2.18 -3.24
CA ALA A 58 2.82 -0.82 -2.78
C ALA A 58 1.34 -0.67 -2.39
N LEU A 59 0.42 -1.17 -3.22
CA LEU A 59 -1.03 -1.17 -2.92
C LEU A 59 -1.33 -1.98 -1.66
N ALA A 60 -0.68 -3.14 -1.49
CA ALA A 60 -0.81 -3.93 -0.28
C ALA A 60 -0.40 -3.14 0.96
N PHE A 61 0.73 -2.44 0.93
CA PHE A 61 1.19 -1.62 2.05
C PHE A 61 0.25 -0.46 2.37
N VAL A 62 -0.16 0.32 1.37
CA VAL A 62 -1.01 1.49 1.62
C VAL A 62 -2.42 1.08 2.07
N SER A 63 -2.91 -0.10 1.66
CA SER A 63 -4.23 -0.60 2.09
C SER A 63 -4.29 -0.78 3.61
N ARG A 64 -3.18 -1.15 4.26
CA ARG A 64 -3.09 -1.40 5.71
C ARG A 64 -3.17 -0.12 6.55
N LEU A 65 -2.97 1.05 5.93
CA LEU A 65 -3.21 2.33 6.59
C LEU A 65 -4.70 2.57 6.82
N TRP A 66 -5.56 1.92 6.04
CA TRP A 66 -6.99 1.90 6.28
C TRP A 66 -7.31 0.91 7.42
N LYS A 67 -7.16 1.40 8.66
CA LYS A 67 -7.36 0.62 9.88
C LYS A 67 -8.77 0.03 9.93
N SER A 68 -8.88 -1.25 9.59
CA SER A 68 -10.13 -2.00 9.53
C SER A 68 -9.94 -3.38 10.15
N ASP A 69 -11.00 -3.92 10.75
CA ASP A 69 -11.01 -5.28 11.25
C ASP A 69 -11.22 -6.32 10.12
N THR A 70 -10.92 -7.58 10.40
CA THR A 70 -11.06 -8.68 9.44
C THR A 70 -12.48 -8.84 8.90
N ALA A 71 -13.50 -8.56 9.72
CA ALA A 71 -14.89 -8.67 9.32
C ALA A 71 -15.25 -7.61 8.27
N THR A 72 -14.76 -6.39 8.45
CA THR A 72 -14.92 -5.27 7.52
C THR A 72 -14.21 -5.57 6.22
N VAL A 73 -12.94 -6.03 6.27
CA VAL A 73 -12.18 -6.42 5.08
C VAL A 73 -12.92 -7.52 4.29
N THR A 74 -13.45 -8.54 4.98
CA THR A 74 -14.23 -9.61 4.34
C THR A 74 -15.49 -9.08 3.64
N ALA A 75 -16.21 -8.16 4.29
CA ALA A 75 -17.41 -7.55 3.71
C ALA A 75 -17.07 -6.70 2.47
N VAL A 76 -15.98 -5.95 2.53
CA VAL A 76 -15.46 -5.12 1.44
C VAL A 76 -15.00 -5.97 0.26
N GLN A 77 -14.23 -7.04 0.52
CA GLN A 77 -13.82 -8.00 -0.51
C GLN A 77 -15.03 -8.59 -1.23
N LYS A 78 -16.05 -9.01 -0.48
CA LYS A 78 -17.30 -9.53 -1.05
C LYS A 78 -18.04 -8.50 -1.90
N LYS A 79 -18.09 -7.24 -1.47
CA LYS A 79 -18.70 -6.12 -2.22
C LYS A 79 -18.00 -5.92 -3.57
N TRP A 80 -16.67 -6.00 -3.61
CA TRP A 80 -15.88 -5.77 -4.82
C TRP A 80 -15.55 -7.04 -5.61
N GLN A 81 -16.02 -8.22 -5.19
CA GLN A 81 -15.68 -9.52 -5.78
C GLN A 81 -15.85 -9.58 -7.30
N SER A 82 -16.91 -8.98 -7.84
CA SER A 82 -17.16 -8.99 -9.30
C SER A 82 -16.07 -8.24 -10.06
N VAL A 83 -15.66 -7.07 -9.56
CA VAL A 83 -14.59 -6.25 -10.13
C VAL A 83 -13.24 -6.95 -9.98
N LEU A 84 -12.96 -7.54 -8.81
CA LEU A 84 -11.73 -8.27 -8.55
C LEU A 84 -11.60 -9.47 -9.49
N THR A 85 -12.63 -10.32 -9.57
CA THR A 85 -12.60 -11.54 -10.40
C THR A 85 -12.49 -11.23 -11.89
N ALA A 86 -13.07 -10.11 -12.35
CA ALA A 86 -13.04 -9.73 -13.75
C ALA A 86 -11.68 -9.16 -14.20
N ASN A 87 -10.91 -8.56 -13.29
CA ASN A 87 -9.74 -7.77 -13.66
C ASN A 87 -8.42 -8.25 -13.05
N LEU A 88 -8.43 -8.76 -11.82
CA LEU A 88 -7.21 -9.14 -11.10
C LEU A 88 -6.62 -10.44 -11.68
N PRO A 89 -5.40 -10.43 -12.23
CA PRO A 89 -4.79 -11.65 -12.76
C PRO A 89 -4.54 -12.67 -11.65
N SER A 90 -4.65 -13.97 -11.97
CA SER A 90 -4.50 -15.06 -11.00
C SER A 90 -3.16 -15.07 -10.24
N ALA A 91 -2.09 -14.58 -10.88
CA ALA A 91 -0.77 -14.39 -10.25
C ALA A 91 -0.79 -13.42 -9.04
N TYR A 92 -1.79 -12.56 -8.95
CA TYR A 92 -2.00 -11.60 -7.86
C TYR A 92 -3.22 -11.94 -7.00
N SER A 93 -3.64 -13.21 -6.97
CA SER A 93 -4.77 -13.67 -6.14
C SER A 93 -4.61 -13.35 -4.65
N TRP A 94 -3.36 -13.23 -4.18
CA TRP A 94 -3.01 -12.80 -2.81
C TRP A 94 -3.34 -11.34 -2.51
N LEU A 95 -3.61 -10.49 -3.52
CA LEU A 95 -3.88 -9.06 -3.37
C LEU A 95 -5.39 -8.74 -3.23
N GLN A 96 -6.27 -9.75 -3.19
CA GLN A 96 -7.73 -9.52 -3.28
C GLN A 96 -8.26 -8.63 -2.16
N ASP A 97 -7.84 -8.89 -0.93
CA ASP A 97 -8.30 -8.14 0.24
C ASP A 97 -7.81 -6.69 0.17
N GLU A 98 -6.53 -6.49 -0.10
CA GLU A 98 -5.91 -5.17 -0.19
C GLU A 98 -6.43 -4.37 -1.39
N ALA A 99 -6.65 -5.01 -2.54
CA ALA A 99 -7.25 -4.36 -3.71
C ALA A 99 -8.68 -3.92 -3.43
N ALA A 100 -9.47 -4.74 -2.72
CA ALA A 100 -10.82 -4.37 -2.31
C ALA A 100 -10.81 -3.16 -1.38
N VAL A 101 -9.90 -3.14 -0.42
CA VAL A 101 -9.68 -1.99 0.47
C VAL A 101 -9.26 -0.75 -0.31
N CYS A 102 -8.34 -0.87 -1.27
CA CYS A 102 -7.93 0.25 -2.10
C CYS A 102 -9.09 0.85 -2.90
N LEU A 103 -10.01 0.03 -3.39
CA LEU A 103 -11.23 0.48 -4.07
C LEU A 103 -12.21 1.12 -3.09
N GLU A 104 -12.44 0.51 -1.93
CA GLU A 104 -13.39 1.00 -0.92
C GLU A 104 -12.95 2.33 -0.32
N ALA A 105 -11.67 2.44 0.04
CA ALA A 105 -11.09 3.62 0.67
C ALA A 105 -10.85 4.76 -0.33
N GLY A 106 -11.12 4.55 -1.63
CA GLY A 106 -10.89 5.53 -2.69
C GLY A 106 -9.40 5.78 -3.00
N ILE A 107 -8.51 4.88 -2.58
CA ILE A 107 -7.08 4.91 -2.95
C ILE A 107 -6.95 4.75 -4.46
N LEU A 108 -7.73 3.82 -5.03
CA LEU A 108 -7.90 3.61 -6.45
C LEU A 108 -9.39 3.74 -6.83
N THR A 109 -9.64 4.35 -7.97
CA THR A 109 -10.90 4.20 -8.68
C THR A 109 -10.95 2.86 -9.40
N GLN A 110 -12.15 2.38 -9.76
CA GLN A 110 -12.30 1.14 -10.53
C GLN A 110 -11.58 1.20 -11.89
N SER A 111 -11.57 2.35 -12.57
CA SER A 111 -10.87 2.54 -13.84
C SER A 111 -9.35 2.46 -13.67
N GLU A 112 -8.79 3.12 -12.64
CA GLU A 112 -7.37 3.04 -12.32
C GLU A 112 -6.95 1.61 -11.98
N PHE A 113 -7.74 0.90 -11.16
CA PHE A 113 -7.49 -0.50 -10.82
C PHE A 113 -7.50 -1.40 -12.06
N THR A 114 -8.51 -1.24 -12.92
CA THR A 114 -8.64 -2.01 -14.16
C THR A 114 -7.48 -1.75 -15.11
N ALA A 115 -7.04 -0.49 -15.24
CA ALA A 115 -5.90 -0.12 -16.06
C ALA A 115 -4.59 -0.73 -15.52
N LEU A 116 -4.36 -0.71 -14.20
CA LEU A 116 -3.20 -1.33 -13.57
C LEU A 116 -3.15 -2.84 -13.82
N CYS A 117 -4.29 -3.51 -13.71
CA CYS A 117 -4.38 -4.96 -13.92
C CYS A 117 -4.16 -5.34 -15.39
N THR A 118 -4.86 -4.68 -16.31
CA THR A 118 -4.87 -5.05 -17.74
C THR A 118 -3.62 -4.64 -18.48
N SER A 119 -2.93 -3.58 -18.04
CA SER A 119 -1.62 -3.18 -18.59
C SER A 119 -0.44 -4.06 -18.11
N GLY A 120 -0.67 -4.95 -17.15
CA GLY A 120 0.40 -5.69 -16.48
C GLY A 120 1.24 -4.85 -15.50
N ALA A 121 0.84 -3.60 -15.24
CA ALA A 121 1.61 -2.67 -14.43
C ALA A 121 1.72 -3.07 -12.95
N LEU A 122 0.88 -3.98 -12.45
CA LEU A 122 0.97 -4.50 -11.08
C LEU A 122 2.38 -5.02 -10.71
N GLY A 123 3.07 -5.68 -11.65
CA GLY A 123 4.42 -6.21 -11.44
C GLY A 123 5.55 -5.21 -11.69
N ASN A 124 5.23 -4.03 -12.22
CA ASN A 124 6.23 -3.00 -12.49
C ASN A 124 6.61 -2.29 -11.18
N ALA A 125 7.84 -1.75 -11.13
CA ALA A 125 8.27 -0.89 -10.03
C ALA A 125 7.31 0.30 -9.86
N ALA A 126 6.89 0.56 -8.62
CA ALA A 126 6.01 1.66 -8.30
C ALA A 126 6.74 3.00 -8.49
N LYS A 127 6.11 3.90 -9.25
CA LYS A 127 6.64 5.27 -9.39
C LYS A 127 6.45 6.04 -8.10
N ARG A 128 7.41 6.90 -7.76
CA ARG A 128 7.36 7.76 -6.56
C ARG A 128 6.11 8.64 -6.54
N GLU A 129 5.69 9.19 -7.70
CA GLU A 129 4.47 10.00 -7.81
C GLU A 129 3.20 9.19 -7.51
N ALA A 130 3.13 7.93 -7.95
CA ALA A 130 1.98 7.07 -7.71
C ALA A 130 1.90 6.70 -6.22
N LEU A 131 3.05 6.34 -5.62
CA LEU A 131 3.12 6.05 -4.20
C LEU A 131 2.72 7.27 -3.35
N ALA A 132 3.13 8.47 -3.73
CA ALA A 132 2.73 9.71 -3.04
C ALA A 132 1.20 9.90 -3.08
N VAL A 133 0.59 9.72 -4.25
CA VAL A 133 -0.87 9.80 -4.41
C VAL A 133 -1.57 8.74 -3.53
N TRP A 134 -1.14 7.49 -3.61
CA TRP A 134 -1.78 6.39 -2.89
C TRP A 134 -1.63 6.52 -1.38
N LEU A 135 -0.45 6.92 -0.89
CA LEU A 135 -0.19 7.13 0.53
C LEU A 135 -1.10 8.21 1.11
N VAL A 136 -1.17 9.37 0.47
CA VAL A 136 -2.01 10.48 0.91
C VAL A 136 -3.50 10.14 0.85
N LYS A 137 -3.94 9.43 -0.19
CA LYS A 137 -5.32 8.92 -0.27
C LYS A 137 -5.62 7.92 0.84
N ALA A 138 -4.69 7.00 1.13
CA ALA A 138 -4.83 6.02 2.21
C ALA A 138 -4.91 6.70 3.59
N MET A 139 -4.17 7.79 3.79
CA MET A 139 -4.24 8.64 4.98
C MET A 139 -5.51 9.51 5.04
N GLN A 140 -6.41 9.43 4.05
CA GLN A 140 -7.63 10.24 3.96
C GLN A 140 -7.37 11.75 3.90
N LEU A 141 -6.24 12.14 3.31
CA LEU A 141 -5.82 13.53 3.12
C LEU A 141 -6.00 14.12 1.70
N PRO A 142 -6.82 13.59 0.75
CA PRO A 142 -7.00 14.25 -0.56
C PRO A 142 -7.46 15.71 -0.48
N SER A 143 -8.33 16.05 0.47
CA SER A 143 -8.81 17.43 0.67
C SER A 143 -7.68 18.36 1.11
N LEU A 144 -6.79 17.88 1.98
CA LEU A 144 -5.61 18.63 2.39
C LEU A 144 -4.62 18.76 1.22
N ALA A 145 -4.37 17.68 0.47
CA ALA A 145 -3.52 17.73 -0.71
C ALA A 145 -4.04 18.75 -1.73
N ALA A 146 -5.36 18.82 -1.95
CA ALA A 146 -5.98 19.79 -2.85
C ALA A 146 -5.75 21.26 -2.44
N SER A 147 -5.42 21.53 -1.17
CA SER A 147 -5.02 22.88 -0.74
C SER A 147 -3.62 23.28 -1.24
N TYR A 148 -2.79 22.32 -1.62
CA TYR A 148 -1.51 22.56 -2.28
C TYR A 148 -1.76 22.78 -3.77
N GLY A 149 -1.48 23.99 -4.26
CA GLY A 149 -1.61 24.31 -5.68
C GLY A 149 -0.70 23.43 -6.55
N SER A 150 -1.09 23.21 -7.81
CA SER A 150 -0.33 22.38 -8.77
C SER A 150 1.09 22.90 -9.06
N ASP A 151 1.37 24.16 -8.71
CA ASP A 151 2.66 24.82 -8.90
C ASP A 151 3.48 24.97 -7.61
N ALA A 152 2.98 24.46 -6.48
CA ALA A 152 3.64 24.56 -5.17
C ALA A 152 5.02 23.88 -5.11
N LEU A 153 5.30 22.98 -6.06
CA LEU A 153 6.58 22.29 -6.15
C LEU A 153 7.71 23.24 -6.60
N THR A 154 8.80 23.23 -5.85
CA THR A 154 10.03 23.98 -6.11
C THR A 154 11.13 23.13 -6.76
N PHE A 155 10.89 21.83 -6.94
CA PHE A 155 11.83 20.92 -7.59
C PHE A 155 12.09 21.29 -9.06
N SER A 156 13.34 21.17 -9.51
CA SER A 156 13.76 21.48 -10.89
C SER A 156 13.12 20.57 -11.94
N ASP A 157 12.78 19.35 -11.56
CA ASP A 157 12.22 18.30 -12.41
C ASP A 157 10.69 18.16 -12.28
N LYS A 158 10.00 19.12 -11.61
CA LYS A 158 8.55 19.05 -11.36
C LYS A 158 7.69 18.85 -12.61
N ALA A 159 8.18 19.23 -13.78
CA ALA A 159 7.50 19.02 -15.05
C ALA A 159 7.37 17.53 -15.42
N ALA A 160 8.25 16.66 -14.91
CA ALA A 160 8.19 15.21 -15.08
C ALA A 160 7.13 14.54 -14.18
N ILE A 161 6.59 15.27 -13.19
CA ILE A 161 5.51 14.79 -12.32
C ILE A 161 4.17 15.09 -12.99
N THR A 162 3.33 14.07 -13.07
CA THR A 162 1.96 14.17 -13.60
C THR A 162 1.20 15.28 -12.89
N ALA A 163 0.55 16.17 -13.63
CA ALA A 163 -0.09 17.37 -13.07
C ALA A 163 -1.07 17.06 -11.93
N SER A 164 -1.85 15.98 -12.04
CA SER A 164 -2.79 15.53 -11.01
C SER A 164 -2.12 14.97 -9.75
N ALA A 165 -0.87 14.51 -9.84
CA ALA A 165 -0.10 13.98 -8.70
C ALA A 165 0.62 15.09 -7.92
N ARG A 166 0.85 16.26 -8.51
CA ARG A 166 1.63 17.35 -7.90
C ARG A 166 1.11 17.82 -6.54
N PRO A 167 -0.21 17.99 -6.30
CA PRO A 167 -0.70 18.38 -4.98
C PRO A 167 -0.36 17.36 -3.89
N TYR A 168 -0.40 16.07 -4.22
CA TYR A 168 -0.07 14.97 -3.31
C TYR A 168 1.43 14.94 -3.00
N VAL A 169 2.27 15.12 -4.02
CA VAL A 169 3.73 15.22 -3.84
C VAL A 169 4.08 16.47 -3.02
N ALA A 170 3.41 17.60 -3.27
CA ALA A 170 3.65 18.85 -2.57
C ALA A 170 3.30 18.75 -1.07
N LEU A 171 2.19 18.10 -0.73
CA LEU A 171 1.83 17.83 0.66
C LEU A 171 2.93 17.03 1.38
N LEU A 172 3.41 15.93 0.78
CA LEU A 172 4.45 15.11 1.39
C LEU A 172 5.82 15.79 1.45
N ALA A 173 6.11 16.70 0.51
CA ALA A 173 7.36 17.46 0.51
C ALA A 173 7.39 18.59 1.57
N ALA A 174 6.24 18.94 2.14
CA ALA A 174 6.10 19.99 3.14
C ALA A 174 6.06 19.46 4.59
N ALA A 175 6.00 18.13 4.77
CA ALA A 175 6.01 17.44 6.06
C ALA A 175 7.45 17.15 6.52
#